data_AF-A0A841BS30-F1
#
_entry.id   AF-A0A841BS30-F1
#
_cell.length_a   1.000
_cell.length_b   1.000
_cell.length_c   1.000
_cell.angle_alpha   90.00
_cell.angle_beta   90.00
_cell.angle_gamma   90.00
#
_symmetry.space_group_name_H-M   'P 1'
#
loop_
_entity.id
_entity.type
_entity.pdbx_description
1 polymer ?
#
loop_
_entity_poly.entity_id
_entity_poly.type
_entity_poly.pdbx_seq_one_letter_code
_entity_poly.pdbx_strand_id
1 'polypeptide(L)'
;MRVSEIPMPAAVAARPRDERGYPVLAITPWEDDQPRFAATGTARTYLCAVERRCSVCGTPMAEGPVWRVVSGAEADAIADAIDAGVAYRNAAATVEAPGHRACMLYAAVVCPYLARPTARRGQDTVAADLVAAKGDKRGLGGAVVAFDELEYRFTDVMLFRFAGLREFRRHDLGAEQLAELVAAVEAETPTDAVAPAYLLADEDAAERRFEAYRRGEL
;
A
#
# COMPACT_ATOMS: atom_id res chain seq x y z
N MET A 1 10.00 6.08 19.25
CA MET A 1 9.49 7.06 18.27
C MET A 1 8.00 7.01 18.31
N ARG A 2 7.38 8.13 18.68
CA ARG A 2 5.93 8.29 18.60
C ARG A 2 5.58 8.53 17.13
N VAL A 3 4.42 8.07 16.68
CA VAL A 3 3.99 8.27 15.29
C VAL A 3 3.88 9.76 14.95
N SER A 4 3.57 10.60 15.94
CA SER A 4 3.55 12.06 15.82
C SER A 4 4.92 12.69 15.54
N GLU A 5 6.02 11.96 15.71
CA GLU A 5 7.40 12.44 15.47
C GLU A 5 7.91 12.03 14.06
N ILE A 6 7.11 11.26 13.31
CA ILE A 6 7.48 10.75 12.00
C ILE A 6 6.94 11.72 10.93
N PRO A 7 7.79 12.23 10.02
CA PRO A 7 7.33 13.11 8.95
C PRO A 7 6.29 12.40 8.10
N MET A 8 5.17 13.07 7.88
CA MET A 8 4.01 12.54 7.17
C MET A 8 3.90 13.21 5.80
N PRO A 9 3.83 12.44 4.70
CA PRO A 9 3.52 12.98 3.37
C PRO A 9 2.26 13.85 3.41
N ALA A 10 2.27 15.00 2.72
CA ALA A 10 1.17 15.96 2.80
C ALA A 10 -0.19 15.33 2.40
N ALA A 11 -0.18 14.52 1.34
CA ALA A 11 -1.38 13.80 0.88
C ALA A 11 -1.87 12.74 1.88
N VAL A 12 -0.99 12.16 2.70
CA VAL A 12 -1.37 11.25 3.80
C VAL A 12 -1.94 12.04 4.97
N ALA A 13 -1.37 13.22 5.27
CA ALA A 13 -1.86 14.09 6.34
C ALA A 13 -3.28 14.63 6.09
N ALA A 14 -3.65 14.79 4.82
CA ALA A 14 -4.99 15.21 4.37
C ALA A 14 -6.05 14.11 4.44
N ARG A 15 -5.68 12.86 4.79
CA ARG A 15 -6.62 11.75 4.90
C ARG A 15 -7.51 11.90 6.14
N PRO A 16 -8.73 11.33 6.11
CA PRO A 16 -9.52 11.13 7.32
C PRO A 16 -8.69 10.38 8.38
N ARG A 17 -8.97 10.64 9.65
CA ARG A 17 -8.29 10.00 10.77
C ARG A 17 -9.27 9.15 11.56
N ASP A 18 -8.77 8.06 12.12
CA ASP A 18 -9.52 7.29 13.12
C ASP A 18 -9.52 8.01 14.48
N GLU A 19 -10.23 7.46 15.46
CA GLU A 19 -10.32 8.00 16.82
C GLU A 19 -8.97 8.11 17.55
N ARG A 20 -7.97 7.35 17.11
CA ARG A 20 -6.60 7.36 17.66
C ARG A 20 -5.71 8.40 16.95
N GLY A 21 -6.22 9.06 15.91
CA GLY A 21 -5.53 10.05 15.10
C GLY A 21 -4.70 9.48 13.95
N TYR A 22 -4.79 8.18 13.65
CA TYR A 22 -4.08 7.57 12.52
C TYR A 22 -4.78 7.87 11.19
N PRO A 23 -4.04 8.27 10.14
CA PRO A 23 -4.62 8.46 8.82
C PRO A 23 -5.15 7.14 8.26
N VAL A 24 -6.37 7.20 7.71
CA VAL A 24 -7.04 6.05 7.10
C VAL A 24 -6.64 5.96 5.63
N LEU A 25 -6.13 4.79 5.23
CA LEU A 25 -5.68 4.53 3.86
C LEU A 25 -6.84 4.64 2.87
N ALA A 26 -6.55 4.97 1.61
CA ALA A 26 -7.57 5.03 0.56
C ALA A 26 -8.27 3.67 0.36
N ILE A 27 -7.51 2.58 0.47
CA ILE A 27 -8.03 1.20 0.32
C ILE A 27 -8.70 0.64 1.59
N THR A 28 -8.61 1.31 2.74
CA THR A 28 -9.26 0.83 3.97
C THR A 28 -10.76 1.04 3.87
N PRO A 29 -11.58 -0.03 4.00
CA PRO A 29 -13.03 0.10 3.95
C PRO A 29 -13.57 0.67 5.27
N TRP A 30 -14.76 1.26 5.19
CA TRP A 30 -15.48 1.80 6.33
C TRP A 30 -16.74 0.99 6.58
N GLU A 31 -17.04 0.73 7.85
CA GLU A 31 -18.25 0.03 8.28
C GLU A 31 -18.73 0.70 9.57
N ASP A 32 -20.00 1.09 9.61
CA ASP A 32 -20.60 1.86 10.71
C ASP A 32 -19.77 3.09 11.10
N ASP A 33 -19.37 3.89 10.10
CA ASP A 33 -18.49 5.08 10.23
C ASP A 33 -17.10 4.81 10.83
N GLN A 34 -16.69 3.55 10.93
CA GLN A 34 -15.41 3.14 11.52
C GLN A 34 -14.50 2.48 10.47
N PRO A 35 -13.22 2.90 10.36
CA PRO A 35 -12.29 2.30 9.42
C PRO A 35 -11.87 0.89 9.87
N ARG A 36 -11.89 -0.06 8.94
CA ARG A 36 -11.49 -1.45 9.19
C ARG A 36 -10.04 -1.71 8.75
N PHE A 37 -9.07 -1.27 9.56
CA PHE A 37 -7.62 -1.38 9.23
C PHE A 37 -7.09 -2.80 8.97
N ALA A 38 -7.79 -3.82 9.44
CA ALA A 38 -7.42 -5.22 9.22
C ALA A 38 -8.01 -5.79 7.90
N ALA A 39 -8.81 -5.00 7.18
CA ALA A 39 -9.42 -5.35 5.91
C ALA A 39 -8.92 -4.43 4.78
N THR A 40 -8.94 -4.97 3.56
CA THR A 40 -8.68 -4.24 2.33
C THR A 40 -9.98 -4.21 1.52
N GLY A 41 -10.48 -3.01 1.22
CA GLY A 41 -11.75 -2.82 0.53
C GLY A 41 -11.60 -3.15 -0.96
N THR A 42 -12.36 -4.13 -1.45
CA THR A 42 -12.31 -4.58 -2.84
C THR A 42 -12.62 -3.43 -3.81
N ALA A 43 -13.75 -2.75 -3.63
CA ALA A 43 -14.16 -1.61 -4.46
C ALA A 43 -13.10 -0.50 -4.47
N ARG A 44 -12.60 -0.12 -3.29
CA ARG A 44 -11.56 0.92 -3.14
C ARG A 44 -10.25 0.56 -3.81
N THR A 45 -9.84 -0.70 -3.68
CA THR A 45 -8.60 -1.21 -4.31
C THR A 45 -8.75 -1.25 -5.82
N TYR A 46 -9.92 -1.67 -6.32
CA TYR A 46 -10.26 -1.60 -7.74
C TYR A 46 -10.16 -0.16 -8.25
N LEU A 47 -10.82 0.79 -7.60
CA LEU A 47 -10.81 2.20 -7.98
C LEU A 47 -9.39 2.79 -7.98
N CYS A 48 -8.57 2.44 -6.97
CA CYS A 48 -7.18 2.87 -6.96
C CYS A 48 -6.38 2.27 -8.13
N ALA A 49 -6.63 1.02 -8.50
CA ALA A 49 -5.94 0.38 -9.63
C ALA A 49 -6.34 1.00 -10.97
N VAL A 50 -7.65 1.02 -11.27
CA VAL A 50 -8.14 1.43 -12.61
C VAL A 50 -7.97 2.92 -12.88
N GLU A 51 -7.91 3.75 -11.83
CA GLU A 51 -7.68 5.18 -11.95
C GLU A 51 -6.22 5.59 -11.66
N ARG A 52 -5.32 4.61 -11.52
CA ARG A 52 -3.89 4.81 -11.20
C ARG A 52 -3.67 5.76 -10.01
N ARG A 53 -4.28 5.45 -8.87
CA ARG A 53 -4.16 6.20 -7.61
C ARG A 53 -3.34 5.43 -6.59
N CYS A 54 -2.72 6.18 -5.68
CA CYS A 54 -1.99 5.57 -4.58
C CYS A 54 -2.95 4.92 -3.58
N SER A 55 -2.67 3.68 -3.21
CA SER A 55 -3.47 2.90 -2.25
C SER A 55 -3.49 3.49 -0.82
N VAL A 56 -2.52 4.33 -0.49
CA VAL A 56 -2.39 4.99 0.82
C VAL A 56 -3.15 6.32 0.83
N CYS A 57 -2.80 7.26 -0.05
CA CYS A 57 -3.35 8.62 0.01
C CYS A 57 -4.53 8.86 -0.95
N GLY A 58 -4.76 8.01 -1.96
CA GLY A 58 -5.87 8.14 -2.91
C GLY A 58 -5.69 9.23 -3.98
N THR A 59 -4.56 9.95 -3.98
CA THR A 59 -4.25 10.92 -5.05
C THR A 59 -3.66 10.20 -6.27
N PRO A 60 -3.77 10.79 -7.48
CA PRO A 60 -3.21 10.21 -8.70
C PRO A 60 -1.71 9.97 -8.62
N MET A 61 -1.24 8.87 -9.21
CA MET A 61 0.18 8.61 -9.44
C MET A 61 0.55 9.01 -10.87
N ALA A 62 1.61 9.80 -11.02
CA ALA A 62 2.16 10.12 -12.33
C ALA A 62 2.54 8.84 -13.11
N GLU A 63 2.69 8.96 -14.42
CA GLU A 63 3.32 7.89 -15.22
C GLU A 63 4.74 7.60 -14.71
N GLY A 64 5.17 6.35 -14.86
CA GLY A 64 6.46 5.86 -14.36
C GLY A 64 6.33 4.83 -13.24
N PRO A 65 7.38 4.67 -12.42
CA PRO A 65 7.46 3.58 -11.46
C PRO A 65 6.39 3.69 -10.37
N VAL A 66 6.05 2.55 -9.81
CA VAL A 66 5.15 2.42 -8.66
C VAL A 66 5.88 1.77 -7.50
N TRP A 67 5.51 2.13 -6.27
CA TRP A 67 6.16 1.63 -5.07
C TRP A 67 5.25 0.70 -4.28
N ARG A 68 5.88 -0.22 -3.55
CA ARG A 68 5.24 -1.21 -2.69
C ARG A 68 6.12 -1.52 -1.48
N VAL A 69 5.48 -1.89 -0.37
CA VAL A 69 6.16 -2.56 0.74
C VAL A 69 5.97 -4.08 0.59
N VAL A 70 7.06 -4.84 0.57
CA VAL A 70 7.05 -6.31 0.54
C VAL A 70 7.55 -6.88 1.87
N SER A 71 7.17 -8.12 2.20
CA SER A 71 7.60 -8.82 3.41
C SER A 71 8.45 -10.06 3.09
N GLY A 72 9.27 -10.47 4.07
CA GLY A 72 9.97 -11.76 4.18
C GLY A 72 10.32 -12.44 2.87
N ALA A 73 9.55 -13.48 2.54
CA ALA A 73 9.80 -14.35 1.39
C ALA A 73 9.85 -13.59 0.05
N GLU A 74 9.06 -12.54 -0.12
CA GLU A 74 9.12 -11.75 -1.35
C GLU A 74 10.37 -10.85 -1.37
N ALA A 75 10.77 -10.28 -0.23
CA ALA A 75 12.01 -9.52 -0.14
C ALA A 75 13.24 -10.41 -0.40
N ASP A 76 13.22 -11.66 0.05
CA ASP A 76 14.27 -12.65 -0.20
C ASP A 76 14.31 -13.04 -1.69
N ALA A 77 13.16 -13.34 -2.30
CA ALA A 77 13.08 -13.65 -3.72
C ALA A 77 13.58 -12.50 -4.62
N ILE A 78 13.36 -11.25 -4.21
CA ILE A 78 13.91 -10.08 -4.91
C ILE A 78 15.43 -10.03 -4.76
N ALA A 79 15.96 -10.24 -3.55
CA ALA A 79 17.39 -10.26 -3.30
C ALA A 79 18.09 -11.36 -4.11
N ASP A 80 17.54 -12.58 -4.12
CA ASP A 80 18.06 -13.70 -4.91
C ASP A 80 18.10 -13.38 -6.42
N ALA A 81 17.06 -12.71 -6.94
CA ALA A 81 17.01 -12.30 -8.33
C ALA A 81 18.09 -11.24 -8.67
N ILE A 82 18.32 -10.28 -7.76
CA ILE A 82 19.39 -9.28 -7.89
C ILE A 82 20.76 -9.98 -7.93
N ASP A 83 21.03 -10.88 -6.97
CA ASP A 83 22.32 -11.57 -6.85
C ASP A 83 22.59 -12.48 -8.05
N ALA A 84 21.56 -13.12 -8.59
CA ALA A 84 21.64 -13.92 -9.80
C ALA A 84 21.70 -13.08 -11.10
N GLY A 85 21.52 -11.76 -11.02
CA GLY A 85 21.50 -10.87 -12.19
C GLY A 85 20.33 -11.13 -13.14
N VAL A 86 19.21 -11.63 -12.64
CA VAL A 86 18.01 -11.96 -13.45
C VAL A 86 16.87 -10.97 -13.18
N ALA A 87 16.03 -10.78 -14.18
CA ALA A 87 14.85 -9.92 -14.04
C ALA A 87 13.88 -10.51 -13.00
N TYR A 88 13.49 -9.69 -12.03
CA TYR A 88 12.47 -10.07 -11.06
C TYR A 88 11.06 -9.78 -11.58
N ARG A 89 10.17 -10.76 -11.39
CA ARG A 89 8.71 -10.61 -11.46
C ARG A 89 8.13 -11.41 -10.30
N ASN A 90 7.13 -10.88 -9.59
CA ASN A 90 6.52 -11.62 -8.49
C ASN A 90 5.92 -12.94 -9.00
N ALA A 91 6.24 -14.05 -8.32
CA ALA A 91 5.88 -15.41 -8.75
C ALA A 91 4.37 -15.70 -8.61
N ALA A 92 3.72 -15.18 -7.58
CA ALA A 92 2.27 -15.17 -7.39
C ALA A 92 1.73 -13.74 -7.47
N ALA A 93 0.51 -13.56 -8.02
CA ALA A 93 -0.13 -12.25 -8.02
C ALA A 93 -0.45 -11.85 -6.58
N THR A 94 -0.37 -10.56 -6.28
CA THR A 94 -0.62 -10.05 -4.93
C THR A 94 -1.87 -9.18 -4.90
N VAL A 95 -2.50 -9.06 -3.74
CA VAL A 95 -3.61 -8.12 -3.50
C VAL A 95 -3.11 -6.77 -2.98
N GLU A 96 -1.81 -6.64 -2.72
CA GLU A 96 -1.18 -5.44 -2.18
C GLU A 96 -1.00 -4.38 -3.28
N ALA A 97 -1.85 -3.35 -3.24
CA ALA A 97 -1.88 -2.29 -4.24
C ALA A 97 -0.72 -1.29 -4.09
N PRO A 98 -0.22 -0.73 -5.21
CA PRO A 98 0.91 0.20 -5.19
C PRO A 98 0.57 1.61 -4.70
N GLY A 99 1.61 2.41 -4.50
CA GLY A 99 1.50 3.82 -4.13
C GLY A 99 2.72 4.66 -4.50
N HIS A 100 2.69 5.93 -4.10
CA HIS A 100 3.85 6.81 -4.22
C HIS A 100 4.99 6.35 -3.32
N ARG A 101 6.22 6.71 -3.69
CA ARG A 101 7.43 6.44 -2.91
C ARG A 101 7.30 6.89 -1.45
N ALA A 102 6.96 8.16 -1.22
CA ALA A 102 6.86 8.73 0.13
C ALA A 102 5.77 8.03 0.96
N CYS A 103 4.64 7.68 0.34
CA CYS A 103 3.55 6.95 0.99
C CYS A 103 3.96 5.54 1.41
N MET A 104 4.71 4.82 0.58
CA MET A 104 5.17 3.45 0.89
C MET A 104 6.30 3.43 1.91
N LEU A 105 7.21 4.40 1.87
CA LEU A 105 8.19 4.62 2.94
C LEU A 105 7.48 4.92 4.26
N TYR A 106 6.50 5.83 4.25
CA TYR A 106 5.71 6.15 5.45
C TYR A 106 5.03 4.90 6.00
N ALA A 107 4.35 4.13 5.14
CA ALA A 107 3.70 2.88 5.53
C ALA A 107 4.68 1.87 6.17
N ALA A 108 5.88 1.71 5.60
CA ALA A 108 6.91 0.83 6.16
C ALA A 108 7.37 1.27 7.57
N VAL A 109 7.44 2.58 7.82
CA VAL A 109 7.88 3.13 9.11
C VAL A 109 6.77 3.07 10.16
N VAL A 110 5.52 3.40 9.81
CA VAL A 110 4.43 3.59 10.79
C VAL A 110 3.52 2.39 11.01
N CYS A 111 3.38 1.50 10.02
CA CYS A 111 2.46 0.38 10.13
C CYS A 111 2.95 -0.58 11.23
N PRO A 112 2.13 -0.88 12.27
CA PRO A 112 2.55 -1.75 13.36
C PRO A 112 3.00 -3.14 12.90
N TYR A 113 2.39 -3.67 11.83
CA TYR A 113 2.76 -4.96 11.25
C TYR A 113 4.04 -4.90 10.42
N LEU A 114 4.18 -3.91 9.54
CA LEU A 114 5.33 -3.83 8.63
C LEU A 114 6.61 -3.36 9.35
N ALA A 115 6.49 -2.48 10.34
CA ALA A 115 7.62 -1.83 10.97
C ALA A 115 8.42 -2.72 11.93
N ARG A 116 7.88 -3.88 12.34
CA ARG A 116 8.47 -4.74 13.38
C ARG A 116 8.44 -6.23 12.96
N PRO A 117 9.57 -6.93 12.95
CA PRO A 117 9.62 -8.37 12.66
C PRO A 117 8.76 -9.24 13.58
N THR A 118 8.62 -8.80 14.83
CA THR A 118 7.89 -9.51 15.89
C THR A 118 6.38 -9.21 15.88
N ALA A 119 5.92 -8.29 15.03
CA ALA A 119 4.51 -7.98 14.92
C ALA A 119 3.71 -9.19 14.43
N ARG A 120 2.45 -9.24 14.83
CA ARG A 120 1.55 -10.35 14.55
C ARG A 120 0.25 -9.86 13.96
N ARG A 121 -0.35 -10.67 13.08
CA ARG A 121 -1.67 -10.37 12.51
C ARG A 121 -2.74 -10.36 13.61
N GLY A 122 -3.60 -9.34 13.59
CA GLY A 122 -4.69 -9.21 14.56
C GLY A 122 -5.91 -10.07 14.22
N GLN A 123 -6.07 -10.45 12.95
CA GLN A 123 -7.19 -11.20 12.41
C GLN A 123 -6.70 -12.15 11.32
N ASP A 124 -7.54 -13.12 10.97
CA ASP A 124 -7.33 -13.97 9.80
C ASP A 124 -7.45 -13.14 8.53
N THR A 125 -6.67 -13.48 7.52
CA THR A 125 -6.71 -12.87 6.20
C THR A 125 -6.81 -13.96 5.16
N VAL A 126 -7.87 -13.93 4.36
CA VAL A 126 -8.01 -14.77 3.17
C VAL A 126 -8.26 -13.85 2.00
N ALA A 127 -7.30 -13.75 1.09
CA ALA A 127 -7.37 -12.89 -0.08
C ALA A 127 -6.66 -13.56 -1.27
N ALA A 128 -7.44 -14.03 -2.24
CA ALA A 128 -6.95 -14.90 -3.32
C ALA A 128 -6.13 -16.08 -2.75
N ASP A 129 -4.87 -16.23 -3.16
CA ASP A 129 -3.99 -17.31 -2.68
C ASP A 129 -3.32 -16.99 -1.33
N LEU A 130 -3.50 -15.76 -0.81
CA LEU A 130 -3.00 -15.38 0.52
C LEU A 130 -3.95 -15.93 1.58
N VAL A 131 -3.46 -16.89 2.36
CA VAL A 131 -4.07 -17.33 3.61
C VAL A 131 -3.08 -17.05 4.74
N ALA A 132 -3.46 -16.17 5.65
CA ALA A 132 -2.66 -15.86 6.84
C ALA A 132 -3.56 -15.90 8.07
N ALA A 133 -3.12 -16.62 9.10
CA ALA A 133 -3.85 -16.77 10.33
C ALA A 133 -3.60 -15.60 11.28
N LYS A 134 -4.57 -15.32 12.13
CA LYS A 134 -4.40 -14.48 13.30
C LYS A 134 -3.21 -14.99 14.13
N GLY A 135 -2.33 -14.08 14.51
CA GLY A 135 -1.13 -14.39 15.27
C GLY A 135 0.11 -14.67 14.41
N ASP A 136 -0.03 -14.84 13.09
CA ASP A 136 1.10 -15.02 12.20
C ASP A 136 2.07 -13.85 12.30
N LYS A 137 3.36 -14.17 12.46
CA LYS A 137 4.41 -13.16 12.57
C LYS A 137 4.63 -12.52 11.20
N ARG A 138 4.98 -11.23 11.19
CA ARG A 138 5.53 -10.58 9.99
C ARG A 138 6.84 -11.23 9.55
N GLY A 139 7.70 -11.59 10.50
CA GLY A 139 8.99 -12.24 10.23
C GLY A 139 10.13 -11.26 9.98
N LEU A 140 11.36 -11.78 9.86
CA LEU A 140 12.50 -10.96 9.42
C LEU A 140 12.37 -10.65 7.93
N GLY A 141 13.04 -9.59 7.48
CA GLY A 141 13.01 -9.20 6.08
C GLY A 141 11.73 -8.49 5.67
N GLY A 142 11.92 -7.40 4.95
CA GLY A 142 10.94 -6.68 4.15
C GLY A 142 11.67 -5.66 3.31
N ALA A 143 10.97 -5.02 2.39
CA ALA A 143 11.58 -3.98 1.59
C ALA A 143 10.56 -2.95 1.12
N VAL A 144 11.03 -1.73 0.86
CA VAL A 144 10.33 -0.77 0.01
C VAL A 144 10.92 -0.89 -1.38
N VAL A 145 10.08 -1.13 -2.38
CA VAL A 145 10.51 -1.57 -3.71
C VAL A 145 9.80 -0.76 -4.78
N ALA A 146 10.54 -0.37 -5.82
CA ALA A 146 10.03 0.31 -7.00
C ALA A 146 10.01 -0.64 -8.21
N PHE A 147 8.93 -0.57 -8.98
CA PHE A 147 8.73 -1.36 -10.19
C PHE A 147 8.32 -0.44 -11.34
N ASP A 148 8.92 -0.62 -12.51
CA ASP A 148 8.56 0.10 -13.74
C ASP A 148 7.26 -0.46 -14.35
N GLU A 149 6.97 -1.74 -14.13
CA GLU A 149 5.80 -2.41 -14.70
C GLU A 149 4.78 -2.80 -13.63
N LEU A 150 3.51 -2.46 -13.90
CA LEU A 150 2.34 -2.85 -13.12
C LEU A 150 1.29 -3.41 -14.07
N GLU A 151 0.97 -4.68 -13.90
CA GLU A 151 -0.22 -5.29 -14.51
C GLU A 151 -1.23 -5.57 -13.40
N TYR A 152 -2.51 -5.40 -13.70
CA TYR A 152 -3.56 -5.77 -12.77
C TYR A 152 -4.74 -6.45 -13.47
N ARG A 153 -5.43 -7.29 -12.73
CA ARG A 153 -6.66 -7.95 -13.17
C ARG A 153 -7.65 -8.00 -12.02
N PHE A 154 -8.91 -7.76 -12.33
CA PHE A 154 -10.01 -8.00 -11.40
C PHE A 154 -10.61 -9.39 -11.65
N THR A 155 -10.78 -10.18 -10.59
CA THR A 155 -11.64 -11.39 -10.62
C THR A 155 -12.77 -11.18 -9.61
N ASP A 156 -12.51 -11.50 -8.36
CA ASP A 156 -13.33 -11.15 -7.18
C ASP A 156 -12.60 -10.14 -6.29
N VAL A 157 -11.28 -10.09 -6.42
CA VAL A 157 -10.38 -9.10 -5.82
C VAL A 157 -9.44 -8.57 -6.89
N MET A 158 -8.79 -7.44 -6.61
CA MET A 158 -7.71 -6.95 -7.45
C MET A 158 -6.44 -7.77 -7.25
N LEU A 159 -5.88 -8.26 -8.36
CA LEU A 159 -4.62 -8.98 -8.40
C LEU A 159 -3.60 -8.16 -9.17
N PHE A 160 -2.42 -7.99 -8.60
CA PHE A 160 -1.32 -7.19 -9.13
C PHE A 160 -0.10 -8.06 -9.46
N ARG A 161 0.52 -7.77 -10.61
CA ARG A 161 1.83 -8.28 -11.01
C ARG A 161 2.77 -7.10 -11.20
N PHE A 162 3.97 -7.26 -10.66
CA PHE A 162 5.03 -6.26 -10.64
C PHE A 162 6.27 -6.83 -11.30
N ALA A 163 6.87 -6.04 -12.18
CA ALA A 163 8.12 -6.37 -12.88
C ALA A 163 8.92 -5.09 -13.15
N GLY A 164 10.10 -5.22 -13.77
CA GLY A 164 10.98 -4.08 -14.03
C GLY A 164 11.48 -3.48 -12.72
N LEU A 165 12.15 -4.29 -11.89
CA LEU A 165 12.70 -3.86 -10.61
C LEU A 165 13.65 -2.66 -10.81
N ARG A 166 13.34 -1.54 -10.14
CA ARG A 166 14.07 -0.28 -10.29
C ARG A 166 14.83 0.13 -9.03
N GLU A 167 14.23 -0.09 -7.86
CA GLU A 167 14.81 0.27 -6.56
C GLU A 167 14.42 -0.82 -5.55
N PHE A 168 15.36 -1.26 -4.72
CA PHE A 168 15.13 -2.26 -3.68
C PHE A 168 15.77 -1.78 -2.38
N ARG A 169 14.94 -1.53 -1.36
CA ARG A 169 15.39 -1.09 -0.04
C ARG A 169 14.95 -2.04 1.05
N ARG A 170 15.83 -2.99 1.35
CA ARG A 170 15.60 -3.95 2.43
C ARG A 170 15.58 -3.26 3.80
N HIS A 171 14.75 -3.80 4.70
CA HIS A 171 14.76 -3.46 6.11
C HIS A 171 14.32 -4.63 6.97
N ASP A 172 14.87 -4.70 8.18
CA ASP A 172 14.30 -5.53 9.24
C ASP A 172 13.31 -4.72 10.06
N LEU A 173 13.69 -3.50 10.45
CA LEU A 173 12.84 -2.54 11.15
C LEU A 173 12.40 -1.42 10.22
N GLY A 174 11.13 -1.04 10.28
CA GLY A 174 10.60 0.08 9.50
C GLY A 174 11.37 1.39 9.72
N ALA A 175 11.90 1.61 10.93
CA ALA A 175 12.70 2.79 11.27
C ALA A 175 13.97 2.96 10.41
N GLU A 176 14.47 1.89 9.78
CA GLU A 176 15.60 1.95 8.85
C GLU A 176 15.25 2.75 7.57
N GLN A 177 13.97 2.91 7.26
CA GLN A 177 13.48 3.71 6.12
C GLN A 177 13.27 5.19 6.47
N LEU A 178 13.52 5.62 7.72
CA LEU A 178 13.18 6.97 8.17
C LEU A 178 13.95 8.07 7.44
N ALA A 179 15.26 7.89 7.21
CA ALA A 179 16.07 8.89 6.51
C ALA A 179 15.56 9.10 5.07
N GLU A 180 15.15 8.02 4.41
CA GLU A 180 14.57 8.08 3.06
C GLU A 180 13.18 8.71 3.04
N LEU A 181 12.37 8.45 4.08
CA LEU A 181 11.09 9.11 4.26
C LEU A 181 11.26 10.61 4.46
N VAL A 182 12.19 11.04 5.33
CA VAL A 182 12.51 12.46 5.54
C VAL A 182 12.87 13.11 4.20
N ALA A 183 13.84 12.54 3.49
CA ALA A 183 14.26 13.07 2.19
C ALA A 183 13.12 13.08 1.16
N ALA A 184 12.25 12.07 1.16
CA ALA A 184 11.11 12.01 0.26
C ALA A 184 10.08 13.11 0.56
N VAL A 185 9.78 13.36 1.84
CA VAL A 185 8.84 14.40 2.27
C VAL A 185 9.42 15.80 2.02
N GLU A 186 10.72 16.02 2.26
CA GLU A 186 11.39 17.29 1.97
C GLU A 186 11.42 17.61 0.47
N ALA A 187 11.48 16.59 -0.38
CA ALA A 187 11.44 16.73 -1.82
C ALA A 187 10.01 16.82 -2.41
N GLU A 188 8.96 16.71 -1.58
CA GLU A 188 7.58 16.81 -2.07
C GLU A 188 7.33 18.18 -2.70
N THR A 189 6.88 18.16 -3.96
CA THR A 189 6.35 19.36 -4.58
C THR A 189 4.89 19.53 -4.11
N PRO A 190 4.51 20.72 -3.60
CA PRO A 190 3.12 20.99 -3.26
C PRO A 190 2.20 20.63 -4.42
N THR A 191 1.12 19.92 -4.11
CA THR A 191 0.11 19.52 -5.09
C THR A 191 -1.27 19.85 -4.56
N ASP A 192 -2.11 20.39 -5.44
CA ASP A 192 -3.53 20.60 -5.15
C ASP A 192 -4.34 19.30 -5.36
N ALA A 193 -3.68 18.21 -5.76
CA ALA A 193 -4.33 16.93 -5.94
C ALA A 193 -4.84 16.40 -4.59
N VAL A 194 -6.16 16.28 -4.49
CA VAL A 194 -6.85 15.72 -3.33
C VAL A 194 -7.41 14.34 -3.65
N ALA A 195 -7.53 13.51 -2.63
CA ALA A 195 -8.26 12.26 -2.76
C ALA A 195 -9.73 12.57 -3.08
N PRO A 196 -10.34 11.86 -4.03
CA PRO A 196 -11.74 12.09 -4.37
C PRO A 196 -12.64 11.67 -3.20
N ALA A 197 -13.82 12.29 -3.10
CA ALA A 197 -14.74 12.10 -1.98
C ALA A 197 -15.10 10.62 -1.73
N TYR A 198 -15.28 9.83 -2.79
CA TYR A 198 -15.58 8.39 -2.69
C TYR A 198 -14.43 7.53 -2.15
N LEU A 199 -13.21 8.07 -2.04
CA LEU A 199 -12.10 7.41 -1.34
C LEU A 199 -11.88 7.98 0.07
N LEU A 200 -12.77 8.83 0.58
CA LEU A 200 -12.74 9.32 1.97
C LEU A 200 -13.56 8.37 2.86
N ALA A 201 -14.33 8.90 3.82
CA ALA A 201 -15.17 8.13 4.72
C ALA A 201 -16.58 7.89 4.14
N ASP A 202 -16.66 7.44 2.89
CA ASP A 202 -17.93 7.19 2.19
C ASP A 202 -17.83 5.86 1.42
N GLU A 203 -18.14 4.75 2.11
CA GLU A 203 -18.09 3.41 1.52
C GLU A 203 -19.13 3.24 0.42
N ASP A 204 -20.35 3.75 0.62
CA ASP A 204 -21.42 3.63 -0.37
C ASP A 204 -21.06 4.35 -1.67
N ALA A 205 -20.38 5.50 -1.62
CA ALA A 205 -19.88 6.17 -2.82
C ALA A 205 -18.78 5.38 -3.52
N ALA A 206 -17.89 4.73 -2.77
CA ALA A 206 -16.89 3.83 -3.35
C ALA A 206 -17.56 2.67 -4.09
N GLU A 207 -18.53 2.02 -3.46
CA GLU A 207 -19.27 0.89 -4.03
C GLU A 207 -20.10 1.30 -5.25
N ARG A 208 -20.83 2.42 -5.19
CA ARG A 208 -21.57 2.94 -6.35
C ARG A 208 -20.67 3.21 -7.54
N ARG A 209 -19.48 3.79 -7.30
CA ARG A 209 -18.52 4.10 -8.37
C ARG A 209 -17.87 2.83 -8.94
N PHE A 210 -17.54 1.88 -8.09
CA PHE A 210 -17.05 0.57 -8.50
C PHE A 210 -18.06 -0.14 -9.41
N GLU A 211 -19.33 -0.16 -9.01
CA GLU A 211 -20.40 -0.77 -9.79
C GLU A 211 -20.66 -0.04 -11.12
N ALA A 212 -20.48 1.29 -11.17
CA ALA A 212 -20.52 2.03 -12.43
C ALA A 212 -19.41 1.61 -13.40
N TYR A 213 -18.17 1.42 -12.93
CA TYR A 213 -17.09 0.86 -13.74
C TYR A 213 -17.41 -0.55 -14.25
N ARG A 214 -17.96 -1.42 -13.38
CA ARG A 214 -18.33 -2.78 -13.78
C ARG A 214 -19.41 -2.84 -14.86
N ARG A 215 -20.29 -1.83 -14.92
CA ARG A 215 -21.32 -1.69 -15.96
C ARG A 215 -20.82 -0.96 -17.21
N GLY A 216 -19.59 -0.42 -17.22
CA GLY A 216 -19.05 0.36 -18.33
C GLY A 216 -19.67 1.74 -18.48
N GLU A 217 -20.13 2.33 -17.37
CA GLU A 217 -20.78 3.66 -17.34
C GLU A 217 -19.77 4.81 -17.14
N LEU A 218 -18.48 4.50 -16.99
CA LEU A 218 -17.36 5.42 -16.74
C LEU A 218 -16.14 5.09 -17.60
#